data_AF-A0A7C3SK61-F1
#
_entry.id   AF-A0A7C3SK61-F1
#
_cell.length_a   1.000
_cell.length_b   1.000
_cell.length_c   1.000
_cell.angle_alpha   90.00
_cell.angle_beta   90.00
_cell.angle_gamma   90.00
#
_symmetry.space_group_name_H-M   'P 1'
#
loop_
_entity.id
_entity.type
_entity.pdbx_description
1 polymer ?
#
loop_
_entity_poly.entity_id
_entity_poly.type
_entity_poly.pdbx_seq_one_letter_code
_entity_poly.pdbx_strand_id
1 'polypeptide(L)'
;MALMDLPQAKWGGGTGRQVILKSDFAKIEEALVESFQVKGNLSLRYAGPHQVEVNATGDCKARVMLCGFPSPVHRGLWVDGGGLTDGRYRVNAAPETLDWEVSGHLWGREKSNQWYCVYALAGPTETLFSLKAMPVMRVSSQTAQTITLRNNANSADIGYGFRTDELANARILMLTGASRGVVRPITANNSDNGTGGTISYGGSPLTVATGDWFVVLPNTNFRYLGMVFNDEASNLVPFLQEGNSFSYLTPRTLASGALNGFTPIDLGLVAPPTAKILQGYGAAQGGAEVKLAISHDGTAPALIVHGAPPSGTFRGVQGALPFSCQIPNGHVVYLDNGNSPHQRVNIWGWTE
;
A
#
# COMPACT_ATOMS: atom_id res chain seq x y z
N MET A 1 -22.16 2.45 18.15
CA MET A 1 -22.64 1.16 18.70
C MET A 1 -22.00 1.00 20.06
N ALA A 2 -22.77 1.15 21.12
CA ALA A 2 -22.31 0.98 22.49
C ALA A 2 -22.36 -0.50 22.89
N LEU A 3 -21.67 -0.90 23.96
CA LEU A 3 -21.64 -2.29 24.45
C LEU A 3 -23.04 -2.89 24.68
N MET A 4 -24.02 -2.03 24.98
CA MET A 4 -25.43 -2.35 25.18
C MET A 4 -26.17 -2.75 23.89
N ASP A 5 -25.64 -2.42 22.72
CA ASP A 5 -26.26 -2.71 21.42
C ASP A 5 -25.88 -4.09 20.88
N LEU A 6 -24.98 -4.82 21.57
CA LEU A 6 -24.64 -6.20 21.24
C LEU A 6 -25.83 -7.13 21.51
N PRO A 7 -26.03 -8.23 20.74
CA PRO A 7 -27.16 -9.14 20.90
C PRO A 7 -27.24 -9.77 22.31
N GLN A 8 -27.97 -9.12 23.21
CA GLN A 8 -28.15 -9.53 24.61
C GLN A 8 -28.98 -10.81 24.77
N ALA A 9 -29.62 -11.29 23.69
CA ALA A 9 -30.37 -12.55 23.69
C ALA A 9 -29.49 -13.76 24.08
N LYS A 10 -28.16 -13.67 23.96
CA LYS A 10 -27.21 -14.70 24.42
C LYS A 10 -26.69 -14.48 25.85
N TRP A 11 -27.06 -13.38 26.51
CA TRP A 11 -26.47 -12.94 27.78
C TRP A 11 -27.28 -13.36 29.00
N GLY A 12 -28.33 -14.16 28.81
CA GLY A 12 -29.02 -14.94 29.85
C GLY A 12 -29.45 -14.15 31.09
N GLY A 13 -30.70 -13.70 31.13
CA GLY A 13 -31.29 -13.00 32.28
C GLY A 13 -31.54 -13.86 33.54
N GLY A 14 -30.65 -14.78 33.88
CA GLY A 14 -30.75 -15.66 35.04
C GLY A 14 -29.46 -15.69 35.84
N THR A 15 -29.57 -15.70 37.16
CA THR A 15 -28.48 -15.69 38.17
C THR A 15 -27.53 -16.89 38.15
N GLY A 16 -27.53 -17.69 37.08
CA GLY A 16 -26.54 -18.74 36.85
C GLY A 16 -25.31 -18.15 36.19
N ARG A 17 -24.15 -18.22 36.87
CA ARG A 17 -22.85 -17.92 36.26
C ARG A 17 -22.64 -18.84 35.06
N GLN A 18 -22.98 -18.35 33.87
CA GLN A 18 -22.68 -19.05 32.64
C GLN A 18 -21.18 -18.93 32.38
N VAL A 19 -20.50 -20.06 32.28
CA VAL A 19 -19.07 -20.10 31.99
C VAL A 19 -18.89 -19.60 30.56
N ILE A 20 -18.29 -18.43 30.39
CA ILE A 20 -17.83 -17.97 29.08
C ILE A 20 -16.76 -18.97 28.62
N LEU A 21 -17.06 -19.73 27.59
CA LEU A 21 -16.11 -20.70 27.06
C LEU A 21 -14.99 -19.95 26.33
N LYS A 22 -13.80 -20.53 26.28
CA LYS A 22 -12.65 -19.94 25.58
C LYS A 22 -12.97 -19.59 24.11
N SER A 23 -13.84 -20.37 23.46
CA SER A 23 -14.32 -20.11 22.11
C SER A 23 -15.25 -18.89 21.99
N ASP A 24 -15.97 -18.54 23.07
CA ASP A 24 -16.83 -17.35 23.09
C ASP A 24 -16.01 -16.08 23.29
N PHE A 25 -14.94 -16.15 24.09
CA PHE A 25 -13.96 -15.06 24.18
C PHE A 25 -13.33 -14.73 22.82
N ALA A 26 -12.93 -15.74 22.04
CA ALA A 26 -12.38 -15.52 20.71
C ALA A 26 -13.37 -14.82 19.76
N LYS A 27 -14.66 -15.17 19.83
CA LYS A 27 -15.71 -14.54 19.02
C LYS A 27 -16.03 -13.12 19.47
N ILE A 28 -16.01 -12.86 20.79
CA ILE A 28 -16.19 -11.52 21.34
C ILE A 28 -15.02 -10.62 20.97
N GLU A 29 -13.78 -11.12 21.10
CA GLU A 29 -12.58 -10.41 20.69
C GLU A 29 -12.59 -10.11 19.19
N GLU A 30 -12.94 -11.09 18.36
CA GLU A 30 -13.11 -10.90 16.92
C GLU A 30 -14.17 -9.85 16.60
N ALA A 31 -15.35 -9.92 17.24
CA ALA A 31 -16.43 -8.97 17.06
C ALA A 31 -16.04 -7.56 17.49
N LEU A 32 -15.29 -7.40 18.60
CA LEU A 32 -14.78 -6.10 19.05
C LEU A 32 -13.77 -5.55 18.04
N VAL A 33 -12.83 -6.38 17.61
CA VAL A 33 -11.79 -6.03 16.64
C VAL A 33 -12.40 -5.65 15.27
N GLU A 34 -13.47 -6.32 14.85
CA GLU A 34 -14.22 -5.97 13.63
C GLU A 34 -15.06 -4.68 13.81
N SER A 35 -15.76 -4.55 14.94
CA SER A 35 -16.64 -3.39 15.24
C SER A 35 -15.86 -2.08 15.36
N PHE A 36 -14.64 -2.13 15.90
CA PHE A 36 -13.75 -0.97 15.96
C PHE A 36 -12.87 -0.84 14.70
N GLN A 37 -13.10 -1.66 13.66
CA GLN A 37 -12.33 -1.75 12.41
C GLN A 37 -10.81 -1.77 12.65
N VAL A 38 -10.40 -2.50 13.68
CA VAL A 38 -9.01 -2.69 14.09
C VAL A 38 -8.25 -3.60 13.11
N LYS A 39 -8.99 -4.42 12.34
CA LYS A 39 -8.46 -5.26 11.25
C LYS A 39 -8.17 -4.48 9.95
N GLY A 40 -8.46 -3.17 9.89
CA GLY A 40 -8.27 -2.34 8.69
C GLY A 40 -7.02 -1.45 8.73
N ASN A 41 -6.69 -0.86 7.58
CA ASN A 41 -5.69 0.20 7.51
C ASN A 41 -6.20 1.42 8.27
N LEU A 42 -5.31 2.02 9.05
CA LEU A 42 -5.65 3.17 9.87
C LEU A 42 -5.63 4.42 9.00
N SER A 43 -6.53 5.37 9.28
CA SER A 43 -6.64 6.56 8.47
C SER A 43 -5.40 7.44 8.64
N LEU A 44 -4.63 7.57 7.57
CA LEU A 44 -3.65 8.64 7.42
C LEU A 44 -4.38 9.85 6.85
N ARG A 45 -4.15 11.03 7.44
CA ARG A 45 -4.66 12.29 6.90
C ARG A 45 -3.53 13.03 6.19
N TYR A 46 -3.83 13.53 5.01
CA TYR A 46 -2.97 14.51 4.34
C TYR A 46 -3.07 15.85 5.06
N ALA A 47 -1.96 16.34 5.60
CA ALA A 47 -1.88 17.59 6.37
C ALA A 47 -1.21 18.73 5.59
N GLY A 48 -0.40 18.41 4.58
CA GLY A 48 0.30 19.39 3.75
C GLY A 48 1.11 18.72 2.63
N PRO A 49 1.78 19.52 1.77
CA PRO A 49 2.54 19.04 0.60
C PRO A 49 3.59 17.97 0.90
N HIS A 50 4.12 17.98 2.12
CA HIS A 50 5.14 17.05 2.60
C HIS A 50 4.72 16.40 3.92
N GLN A 51 3.44 16.42 4.27
CA GLN A 51 3.00 16.03 5.61
C GLN A 51 1.78 15.13 5.57
N VAL A 52 1.91 14.00 6.27
CA VAL A 52 0.78 13.13 6.63
C VAL A 52 0.77 12.93 8.13
N GLU A 53 -0.41 12.75 8.71
CA GLU A 53 -0.53 12.62 10.15
C GLU A 53 -1.53 11.55 10.56
N VAL A 54 -1.34 11.08 11.79
CA VAL A 54 -2.31 10.29 12.52
C VAL A 54 -2.90 11.17 13.61
N ASN A 55 -4.21 11.37 13.56
CA ASN A 55 -4.90 12.16 14.57
C ASN A 55 -4.81 11.48 15.94
N ALA A 56 -4.59 12.30 16.96
CA ALA A 56 -4.58 11.93 18.36
C ALA A 56 -6.01 11.84 18.94
N THR A 57 -6.87 11.04 18.32
CA THR A 57 -8.23 10.82 18.84
C THR A 57 -8.24 9.74 19.93
N GLY A 58 -9.24 9.78 20.82
CA GLY A 58 -9.39 8.77 21.89
C GLY A 58 -9.53 7.34 21.37
N ASP A 59 -10.00 7.19 20.14
CA ASP A 59 -10.15 5.95 19.37
C ASP A 59 -9.02 5.72 18.36
N CYS A 60 -7.91 6.46 18.45
CA CYS A 60 -6.78 6.29 17.55
C CYS A 60 -6.21 4.88 17.70
N LYS A 61 -6.53 4.02 16.73
CA LYS A 61 -6.28 2.58 16.84
C LYS A 61 -4.79 2.24 16.80
N ALA A 62 -3.95 3.16 16.30
CA ALA A 62 -2.49 3.03 16.36
C ALA A 62 -1.97 3.10 17.81
N ARG A 63 -2.64 3.86 18.69
CA ARG A 63 -2.30 4.00 20.12
C ARG A 63 -2.36 2.67 20.88
N VAL A 64 -3.39 1.89 20.56
CA VAL A 64 -3.72 0.67 21.30
C VAL A 64 -2.86 -0.50 20.83
N MET A 65 -2.31 -0.44 19.61
CA MET A 65 -1.82 -1.61 18.92
C MET A 65 -0.51 -1.37 18.17
N LEU A 66 0.59 -1.62 18.88
CA LEU A 66 1.84 -2.03 18.24
C LEU A 66 2.01 -3.52 18.48
N CYS A 67 1.90 -4.29 17.41
CA CYS A 67 1.72 -5.74 17.50
C CYS A 67 2.80 -6.55 16.77
N GLY A 68 3.81 -5.92 16.18
CA GLY A 68 4.80 -6.65 15.39
C GLY A 68 4.16 -7.32 14.17
N PHE A 69 3.86 -6.50 13.16
CA PHE A 69 3.26 -6.77 11.84
C PHE A 69 2.00 -7.67 11.79
N PRO A 70 0.84 -7.08 11.46
CA PRO A 70 -0.08 -7.65 10.48
C PRO A 70 0.40 -7.23 9.09
N SER A 71 0.76 -8.18 8.25
CA SER A 71 1.29 -7.95 6.89
C SER A 71 0.50 -6.85 6.12
N PRO A 72 1.18 -5.94 5.36
CA PRO A 72 0.51 -5.03 4.43
C PRO A 72 -0.32 -5.76 3.35
N VAL A 73 -0.13 -7.07 3.18
CA VAL A 73 -0.87 -7.92 2.23
C VAL A 73 -2.00 -8.72 2.90
N HIS A 74 -1.85 -9.06 4.20
CA HIS A 74 -2.74 -10.00 4.89
C HIS A 74 -3.19 -9.47 6.26
N ARG A 75 -4.51 -9.32 6.41
CA ARG A 75 -5.15 -8.96 7.67
C ARG A 75 -5.00 -10.12 8.67
N GLY A 76 -4.51 -9.83 9.88
CA GLY A 76 -4.57 -10.74 11.01
C GLY A 76 -3.55 -11.89 11.04
N LEU A 77 -2.59 -11.96 10.11
CA LEU A 77 -1.44 -12.85 10.26
C LEU A 77 -0.45 -12.24 11.25
N TRP A 78 -0.59 -12.62 12.52
CA TRP A 78 0.48 -12.47 13.50
C TRP A 78 1.68 -13.26 13.01
N VAL A 79 2.84 -12.62 12.92
CA VAL A 79 4.10 -13.36 12.78
C VAL A 79 4.38 -13.98 14.14
N ASP A 80 3.92 -15.22 14.31
CA ASP A 80 4.22 -16.00 15.50
C ASP A 80 5.75 -16.12 15.67
N GLY A 81 6.25 -15.85 16.88
CA GLY A 81 7.64 -16.10 17.27
C GLY A 81 8.61 -14.91 17.36
N GLY A 82 8.16 -13.65 17.29
CA GLY A 82 9.09 -12.50 17.25
C GLY A 82 9.33 -11.70 18.55
N GLY A 83 8.45 -11.78 19.55
CA GLY A 83 8.52 -10.87 20.73
C GLY A 83 8.31 -9.38 20.41
N LEU A 84 7.86 -9.05 19.20
CA LEU A 84 7.62 -7.69 18.67
C LEU A 84 6.24 -7.12 19.07
N THR A 85 5.52 -7.83 19.93
CA THR A 85 4.37 -7.29 20.64
C THR A 85 4.71 -7.33 22.10
N ASP A 86 4.64 -6.18 22.75
CA ASP A 86 4.79 -6.08 24.20
C ASP A 86 3.45 -5.85 24.90
N GLY A 87 2.35 -5.81 24.15
CA GLY A 87 1.01 -5.53 24.66
C GLY A 87 0.87 -4.16 25.34
N ARG A 88 1.82 -3.23 25.11
CA ARG A 88 1.82 -1.93 25.79
C ARG A 88 0.99 -0.90 25.04
N TYR A 89 0.20 -0.19 25.83
CA TYR A 89 -0.55 0.98 25.42
C TYR A 89 0.38 2.19 25.26
N ARG A 90 0.27 2.90 24.13
CA ARG A 90 1.08 4.11 23.82
C ARG A 90 0.17 5.26 23.43
N VAL A 91 0.47 6.47 23.87
CA VAL A 91 -0.47 7.59 23.71
C VAL A 91 0.23 8.89 23.35
N ASN A 92 -0.13 9.49 22.21
CA ASN A 92 0.30 10.86 21.89
C ASN A 92 -0.84 11.82 22.23
N ALA A 93 -0.61 12.84 23.04
CA ALA A 93 -1.65 13.82 23.41
C ALA A 93 -2.03 14.79 22.27
N ALA A 94 -1.22 14.85 21.22
CA ALA A 94 -1.40 15.67 20.02
C ALA A 94 -1.19 14.82 18.75
N PRO A 95 -1.72 15.23 17.59
CA PRO A 95 -1.52 14.52 16.33
C PRO A 95 -0.04 14.26 16.08
N GLU A 96 0.26 13.05 15.61
CA GLU A 96 1.62 12.70 15.22
C GLU A 96 1.77 12.93 13.72
N THR A 97 2.69 13.81 13.35
CA THR A 97 2.90 14.22 11.96
C THR A 97 4.19 13.63 11.43
N LEU A 98 4.10 12.97 10.28
CA LEU A 98 5.23 12.59 9.47
C LEU A 98 5.46 13.67 8.42
N ASP A 99 6.60 14.35 8.55
CA ASP A 99 7.09 15.36 7.63
C ASP A 99 8.26 14.80 6.79
N TRP A 100 8.12 14.84 5.48
CA TRP A 100 9.06 14.28 4.51
C TRP A 100 10.33 15.11 4.36
N GLU A 101 10.26 16.41 4.67
CA GLU A 101 11.43 17.27 4.64
C GLU A 101 12.39 16.96 5.80
N VAL A 102 11.91 16.25 6.83
CA VAL A 102 12.68 15.88 8.01
C VAL A 102 13.29 14.49 7.83
N SER A 103 14.61 14.45 7.65
CA SER A 103 15.38 13.19 7.50
C SER A 103 15.12 12.15 8.62
N GLY A 104 14.77 12.59 9.83
CA GLY A 104 14.42 11.71 10.95
C GLY A 104 13.13 10.90 10.74
N HIS A 105 12.26 11.30 9.82
CA HIS A 105 10.98 10.64 9.54
C HIS A 105 11.04 9.63 8.39
N LEU A 106 12.17 9.55 7.68
CA LEU A 106 12.36 8.67 6.52
C LEU A 106 13.53 7.72 6.76
N TRP A 107 13.45 6.51 6.23
CA TRP A 107 14.63 5.63 6.09
C TRP A 107 15.22 5.79 4.70
N GLY A 108 16.52 6.08 4.62
CA GLY A 108 17.17 6.52 3.39
C GLY A 108 16.81 7.95 2.99
N ARG A 109 17.09 8.32 1.72
CA ARG A 109 16.74 9.64 1.18
C ARG A 109 15.43 9.53 0.42
N GLU A 110 14.63 10.58 0.48
CA GLU A 110 13.48 10.74 -0.40
C GLU A 110 13.91 10.61 -1.87
N LYS A 111 13.26 9.69 -2.59
CA LYS A 111 13.42 9.52 -4.02
C LYS A 111 12.09 9.84 -4.68
N SER A 112 12.16 10.56 -5.78
CA SER A 112 11.00 10.83 -6.60
C SER A 112 10.47 9.53 -7.23
N ASN A 113 9.20 9.52 -7.59
CA ASN A 113 8.49 8.36 -8.15
C ASN A 113 8.54 7.11 -7.25
N GLN A 114 8.31 7.29 -5.96
CA GLN A 114 8.51 6.24 -4.98
C GLN A 114 7.34 6.10 -3.99
N TRP A 115 6.87 4.87 -3.83
CA TRP A 115 5.94 4.52 -2.75
C TRP A 115 6.67 4.34 -1.43
N TYR A 116 6.02 4.75 -0.34
CA TYR A 116 6.50 4.50 1.01
C TYR A 116 5.39 3.91 1.87
N CYS A 117 5.74 2.92 2.68
CA CYS A 117 4.90 2.44 3.76
C CYS A 117 5.08 3.34 4.97
N VAL A 118 3.98 3.84 5.52
CA VAL A 118 3.98 4.62 6.75
C VAL A 118 3.68 3.70 7.93
N TYR A 119 4.55 3.77 8.94
CA TYR A 119 4.47 3.00 10.16
C TYR A 119 4.34 3.92 11.38
N ALA A 120 3.48 3.55 12.32
CA ALA A 120 3.66 3.95 13.71
C ALA A 120 4.68 3.00 14.33
N LEU A 121 5.70 3.51 15.03
CA LEU A 121 6.70 2.69 15.70
C LEU A 121 6.94 3.15 17.12
N ALA A 122 7.34 2.20 17.94
CA ALA A 122 7.89 2.50 19.24
C ALA A 122 8.85 1.42 19.72
N GLY A 123 9.83 1.85 20.50
CA GLY A 123 10.74 1.00 21.24
C GLY A 123 10.06 0.29 22.43
N PRO A 124 10.77 -0.70 23.01
CA PRO A 124 10.28 -1.48 24.15
C PRO A 124 10.18 -0.65 25.44
N THR A 125 10.77 0.54 25.52
CA THR A 125 10.71 1.42 26.71
C THR A 125 9.89 2.68 26.46
N GLU A 126 9.43 2.91 25.24
CA GLU A 126 8.75 4.13 24.85
C GLU A 126 7.27 4.11 25.28
N THR A 127 6.82 5.24 25.82
CA THR A 127 5.43 5.47 26.21
C THR A 127 4.61 6.18 25.13
N LEU A 128 5.30 6.74 24.13
CA LEU A 128 4.77 7.42 22.96
C LEU A 128 5.13 6.57 21.72
N PHE A 129 4.42 6.77 20.61
CA PHE A 129 4.87 6.25 19.31
C PHE A 129 5.22 7.42 18.40
N SER A 130 6.08 7.18 17.42
CA SER A 130 6.39 8.13 16.34
C SER A 130 5.96 7.58 15.00
N LEU A 131 5.92 8.44 13.97
CA LEU A 131 5.72 8.01 12.59
C LEU A 131 7.04 7.89 11.85
N LYS A 132 7.13 6.90 10.97
CA LYS A 132 8.27 6.71 10.07
C LYS A 132 7.81 6.11 8.76
N ALA A 133 8.40 6.57 7.65
CA ALA A 133 8.12 6.06 6.32
C ALA A 133 9.30 5.22 5.80
N MET A 134 8.98 4.03 5.29
CA MET A 134 9.91 3.09 4.66
C MET A 134 9.71 3.05 3.16
N PRO A 135 10.78 3.09 2.34
CA PRO A 135 10.64 2.93 0.91
C PRO A 135 10.15 1.52 0.56
N VAL A 136 9.30 1.47 -0.45
CA VAL A 136 8.78 0.24 -1.05
C VAL A 136 9.68 -0.09 -2.23
N MET A 137 10.56 -1.06 -2.07
CA MET A 137 11.61 -1.30 -3.05
C MET A 137 11.17 -2.29 -4.12
N ARG A 138 11.74 -2.11 -5.30
CA ARG A 138 11.48 -2.94 -6.45
C ARG A 138 12.74 -3.67 -6.88
N VAL A 139 12.61 -4.93 -7.27
CA VAL A 139 13.71 -5.79 -7.67
C VAL A 139 14.09 -5.47 -9.11
N SER A 140 15.38 -5.22 -9.34
CA SER A 140 15.93 -5.20 -10.70
C SER A 140 16.45 -6.58 -11.07
N SER A 141 17.35 -7.10 -10.25
CA SER A 141 17.96 -8.42 -10.39
C SER A 141 18.37 -8.95 -9.03
N GLN A 142 18.76 -10.23 -8.97
CA GLN A 142 19.29 -10.85 -7.77
C GLN A 142 20.51 -11.71 -8.14
N THR A 143 21.56 -11.61 -7.33
CA THR A 143 22.69 -12.54 -7.35
C THR A 143 22.84 -13.14 -5.95
N ALA A 144 22.73 -14.46 -5.84
CA ALA A 144 22.69 -15.15 -4.54
C ALA A 144 21.64 -14.51 -3.59
N GLN A 145 22.00 -14.08 -2.39
CA GLN A 145 21.12 -13.36 -1.47
C GLN A 145 21.30 -11.83 -1.51
N THR A 146 21.72 -11.28 -2.64
CA THR A 146 21.83 -9.82 -2.84
C THR A 146 20.87 -9.38 -3.95
N ILE A 147 19.95 -8.49 -3.60
CA ILE A 147 18.99 -7.88 -4.52
C ILE A 147 19.56 -6.53 -4.98
N THR A 148 19.59 -6.32 -6.29
CA THR A 148 19.80 -5.00 -6.90
C THR A 148 18.46 -4.31 -7.06
N LEU A 149 18.40 -3.02 -6.70
CA LEU A 149 17.18 -2.26 -6.61
C LEU A 149 16.83 -1.56 -7.93
N ARG A 150 15.54 -1.45 -8.24
CA ARG A 150 14.98 -0.91 -9.49
C ARG A 150 14.19 0.36 -9.24
N ASN A 151 14.25 1.29 -10.19
CA ASN A 151 13.39 2.46 -10.23
C ASN A 151 11.93 2.07 -10.56
N ASN A 152 10.96 2.75 -9.96
CA ASN A 152 9.55 2.47 -10.26
C ASN A 152 9.10 3.11 -11.58
N ALA A 153 9.72 4.23 -11.99
CA ALA A 153 9.31 5.01 -13.15
C ALA A 153 9.85 4.48 -14.48
N ASN A 154 10.90 3.64 -14.44
CA ASN A 154 11.55 3.15 -15.65
C ASN A 154 12.23 1.81 -15.40
N SER A 155 13.03 1.37 -16.37
CA SER A 155 13.71 0.09 -16.31
C SER A 155 15.11 0.10 -15.71
N ALA A 156 15.57 1.24 -15.19
CA ALA A 156 16.91 1.39 -14.66
C ALA A 156 17.02 0.93 -13.20
N ASP A 157 18.24 0.61 -12.81
CA ASP A 157 18.60 0.37 -11.42
C ASP A 157 18.61 1.70 -10.63
N ILE A 158 18.47 1.62 -9.31
CA ILE A 158 18.40 2.80 -8.44
C ILE A 158 19.12 2.59 -7.10
N GLY A 159 19.70 3.67 -6.59
CA GLY A 159 20.19 3.79 -5.21
C GLY A 159 19.19 4.57 -4.34
N TYR A 160 18.90 4.07 -3.14
CA TYR A 160 17.85 4.61 -2.24
C TYR A 160 18.34 5.63 -1.20
N GLY A 161 19.60 6.05 -1.26
CA GLY A 161 20.07 7.10 -0.34
C GLY A 161 20.47 6.59 1.04
N PHE A 162 20.59 5.27 1.24
CA PHE A 162 20.91 4.70 2.55
C PHE A 162 22.37 4.97 2.93
N ARG A 163 22.64 5.00 4.23
CA ARG A 163 24.00 4.78 4.73
C ARG A 163 24.33 3.29 4.64
N THR A 164 25.61 2.96 4.56
CA THR A 164 26.06 1.56 4.63
C THR A 164 25.52 0.91 5.90
N ASP A 165 24.86 -0.23 5.74
CA ASP A 165 24.27 -1.04 6.81
C ASP A 165 23.21 -0.32 7.67
N GLU A 166 22.60 0.77 7.17
CA GLU A 166 21.47 1.44 7.83
C GLU A 166 20.29 0.49 8.12
N LEU A 167 20.08 -0.49 7.24
CA LEU A 167 19.00 -1.47 7.33
C LEU A 167 19.45 -2.80 7.95
N ALA A 168 20.69 -2.90 8.43
CA ALA A 168 21.14 -4.13 9.08
C ALA A 168 20.24 -4.47 10.27
N ASN A 169 19.88 -5.75 10.40
CA ASN A 169 18.93 -6.30 11.39
C ASN A 169 17.45 -5.98 11.14
N ALA A 170 17.10 -5.13 10.16
CA ALA A 170 15.73 -5.03 9.68
C ALA A 170 15.35 -6.30 8.89
N ARG A 171 14.11 -6.39 8.39
CA ARG A 171 13.66 -7.55 7.61
C ARG A 171 13.07 -7.14 6.28
N ILE A 172 13.32 -7.92 5.24
CA ILE A 172 12.57 -7.86 3.98
C ILE A 172 11.26 -8.60 4.16
N LEU A 173 10.16 -8.03 3.67
CA LEU A 173 8.93 -8.75 3.34
C LEU A 173 8.63 -8.60 1.86
N MET A 174 8.57 -9.73 1.16
CA MET A 174 8.17 -9.76 -0.25
C MET A 174 6.67 -9.52 -0.40
N LEU A 175 6.29 -8.55 -1.24
CA LEU A 175 4.90 -8.17 -1.50
C LEU A 175 4.33 -8.85 -2.75
N THR A 176 5.18 -9.17 -3.73
CA THR A 176 4.76 -9.80 -4.99
C THR A 176 5.67 -10.96 -5.36
N GLY A 177 5.33 -11.62 -6.47
CA GLY A 177 6.13 -12.71 -7.04
C GLY A 177 5.98 -14.04 -6.29
N ALA A 178 6.81 -15.00 -6.68
CA ALA A 178 6.78 -16.37 -6.14
C ALA A 178 7.09 -16.42 -4.64
N SER A 179 7.88 -15.45 -4.14
CA SER A 179 8.24 -15.35 -2.72
C SER A 179 7.29 -14.46 -1.91
N ARG A 180 6.12 -14.06 -2.44
CA ARG A 180 5.17 -13.21 -1.71
C ARG A 180 4.85 -13.74 -0.32
N GLY A 181 4.89 -12.86 0.68
CA GLY A 181 4.65 -13.18 2.09
C GLY A 181 5.87 -13.75 2.83
N VAL A 182 6.96 -14.05 2.12
CA VAL A 182 8.20 -14.54 2.72
C VAL A 182 8.97 -13.39 3.36
N VAL A 183 9.51 -13.65 4.56
CA VAL A 183 10.33 -12.70 5.34
C VAL A 183 11.79 -13.17 5.41
N ARG A 184 12.74 -12.24 5.29
CA ARG A 184 14.18 -12.51 5.44
C ARG A 184 14.87 -11.42 6.26
N PRO A 185 15.82 -11.76 7.15
CA PRO A 185 16.62 -10.74 7.86
C PRO A 185 17.59 -10.07 6.88
N ILE A 186 17.67 -8.75 6.94
CA ILE A 186 18.66 -7.96 6.19
C ILE A 186 19.99 -8.06 6.93
N THR A 187 21.03 -8.43 6.19
CA THR A 187 22.41 -8.55 6.70
C THR A 187 23.26 -7.36 6.35
N ALA A 188 23.01 -6.72 5.20
CA ALA A 188 23.72 -5.52 4.77
C ALA A 188 22.93 -4.73 3.72
N ASN A 189 23.24 -3.45 3.59
CA ASN A 189 22.90 -2.64 2.42
C ASN A 189 24.07 -1.71 2.10
N ASN A 190 24.26 -1.39 0.81
CA ASN A 190 25.29 -0.42 0.45
C ASN A 190 24.79 1.03 0.56
N SER A 191 25.71 1.97 0.38
CA SER A 191 25.44 3.42 0.36
C SER A 191 25.39 4.02 -1.04
N ASP A 192 25.04 3.21 -2.06
CA ASP A 192 24.93 3.72 -3.43
C ASP A 192 23.66 4.56 -3.57
N ASN A 193 23.84 5.80 -4.04
CA ASN A 193 22.77 6.79 -4.18
C ASN A 193 22.38 7.05 -5.64
N GLY A 194 23.06 6.42 -6.59
CA GLY A 194 22.85 6.54 -8.03
C GLY A 194 22.04 5.35 -8.55
N THR A 195 22.74 4.34 -9.08
CA THR A 195 22.13 3.22 -9.83
C THR A 195 22.54 1.86 -9.29
N GLY A 196 23.30 1.76 -8.19
CA GLY A 196 23.82 0.47 -7.71
C GLY A 196 23.29 0.07 -6.34
N GLY A 197 22.11 0.55 -5.93
CA GLY A 197 21.54 0.22 -4.63
C GLY A 197 21.36 -1.29 -4.46
N THR A 198 21.83 -1.83 -3.33
CA THR A 198 21.73 -3.26 -3.03
C THR A 198 21.30 -3.54 -1.60
N ILE A 199 20.58 -4.65 -1.42
CA ILE A 199 20.24 -5.23 -0.12
C ILE A 199 20.64 -6.69 -0.10
N SER A 200 21.43 -7.07 0.89
CA SER A 200 21.81 -8.44 1.17
C SER A 200 21.00 -8.99 2.35
N TYR A 201 20.62 -10.26 2.26
CA TYR A 201 19.80 -10.92 3.28
C TYR A 201 20.33 -12.31 3.67
N GLY A 202 19.93 -12.76 4.85
CA GLY A 202 20.27 -14.08 5.37
C GLY A 202 19.19 -15.13 5.05
N GLY A 203 19.52 -16.42 5.22
CA GLY A 203 18.58 -17.54 5.02
C GLY A 203 18.57 -18.09 3.59
N SER A 204 17.52 -18.84 3.23
CA SER A 204 17.42 -19.42 1.89
C SER A 204 17.15 -18.34 0.83
N PRO A 205 17.72 -18.47 -0.38
CA PRO A 205 17.49 -17.54 -1.48
C PRO A 205 15.99 -17.37 -1.78
N LEU A 206 15.58 -16.13 -2.00
CA LEU A 206 14.26 -15.79 -2.49
C LEU A 206 14.20 -16.08 -4.00
N THR A 207 13.04 -16.54 -4.47
CA THR A 207 12.71 -16.58 -5.89
C THR A 207 12.03 -15.27 -6.25
N VAL A 208 12.77 -14.37 -6.89
CA VAL A 208 12.31 -13.04 -7.30
C VAL A 208 12.54 -12.84 -8.79
N ALA A 209 11.67 -12.06 -9.43
CA ALA A 209 11.80 -11.61 -10.80
C ALA A 209 11.99 -10.10 -10.87
N THR A 210 12.50 -9.61 -11.99
CA THR A 210 12.54 -8.16 -12.27
C THR A 210 11.14 -7.57 -12.15
N GLY A 211 11.02 -6.49 -11.38
CA GLY A 211 9.75 -5.80 -11.14
C GLY A 211 9.01 -6.26 -9.89
N ASP A 212 9.46 -7.32 -9.21
CA ASP A 212 8.88 -7.74 -7.92
C ASP A 212 9.09 -6.67 -6.85
N TRP A 213 8.13 -6.58 -5.93
CA TRP A 213 8.12 -5.58 -4.87
C TRP A 213 8.36 -6.19 -3.50
N PHE A 214 9.04 -5.43 -2.66
CA PHE A 214 9.24 -5.75 -1.27
C PHE A 214 9.33 -4.50 -0.42
N VAL A 215 9.20 -4.67 0.88
CA VAL A 215 9.32 -3.58 1.86
C VAL A 215 10.27 -3.98 2.96
N VAL A 216 10.83 -2.97 3.62
CA VAL A 216 11.58 -3.17 4.86
C VAL A 216 10.63 -3.08 6.05
N LEU A 217 10.76 -4.05 6.92
CA LEU A 217 10.09 -4.15 8.20
C LEU A 217 11.04 -3.68 9.30
N PRO A 218 10.62 -2.73 10.16
CA PRO A 218 11.44 -2.32 11.30
C PRO A 218 11.66 -3.48 12.27
N ASN A 219 12.80 -3.49 12.94
CA ASN A 219 13.11 -4.45 13.99
C ASN A 219 12.73 -3.91 15.38
N THR A 220 11.50 -3.41 15.51
CA THR A 220 10.91 -2.90 16.75
C THR A 220 9.39 -3.12 16.72
N ASN A 221 8.66 -2.70 17.75
CA ASN A 221 7.20 -2.72 17.70
C ASN A 221 6.73 -1.62 16.73
N PHE A 222 5.95 -2.00 15.72
CA PHE A 222 5.35 -1.04 14.79
C PHE A 222 3.96 -1.50 14.36
N ARG A 223 3.24 -0.61 13.66
CA ARG A 223 1.96 -0.85 12.99
C ARG A 223 1.96 -0.19 11.62
N TYR A 224 1.58 -0.95 10.59
CA TYR A 224 1.30 -0.41 9.27
C TYR A 224 0.05 0.46 9.28
N LEU A 225 0.17 1.65 8.69
CA LEU A 225 -0.90 2.64 8.61
C LEU A 225 -1.44 2.78 7.18
N GLY A 226 -0.56 2.76 6.20
CA GLY A 226 -0.93 2.88 4.79
C GLY A 226 0.30 3.16 3.92
N MET A 227 0.05 3.42 2.64
CA MET A 227 1.08 3.80 1.67
C MET A 227 0.81 5.17 1.10
N VAL A 228 1.88 5.89 0.83
CA VAL A 228 1.84 7.21 0.18
C VAL A 228 2.83 7.24 -0.97
N PHE A 229 2.53 8.03 -1.99
CA PHE A 229 3.36 8.13 -3.18
C PHE A 229 4.04 9.49 -3.24
N ASN A 230 5.35 9.46 -3.44
CA ASN A 230 6.14 10.62 -3.77
C ASN A 230 6.29 10.71 -5.29
N ASP A 231 5.85 11.82 -5.89
CA ASP A 231 5.87 12.01 -7.34
C ASP A 231 7.24 12.36 -7.91
N GLU A 232 7.29 12.64 -9.21
CA GLU A 232 8.51 13.01 -9.92
C GLU A 232 9.13 14.33 -9.42
N ALA A 233 8.31 15.22 -8.87
CA ALA A 233 8.70 16.52 -8.34
C ALA A 233 9.09 16.46 -6.86
N SER A 234 9.14 15.26 -6.27
CA SER A 234 9.38 15.03 -4.84
C SER A 234 8.31 15.67 -3.94
N ASN A 235 7.06 15.63 -4.38
CA ASN A 235 5.91 15.99 -3.58
C ASN A 235 5.06 14.76 -3.27
N LEU A 236 4.43 14.76 -2.10
CA LEU A 236 3.40 13.78 -1.82
C LEU A 236 2.21 13.98 -2.75
N VAL A 237 1.82 12.92 -3.44
CA VAL A 237 0.58 12.94 -4.22
C VAL A 237 -0.62 12.94 -3.27
N PRO A 238 -1.48 13.97 -3.32
CA PRO A 238 -2.62 14.04 -2.41
C PRO A 238 -3.66 12.96 -2.71
N PHE A 239 -4.11 12.30 -1.65
CA PHE A 239 -5.18 11.29 -1.72
C PHE A 239 -6.11 11.40 -0.52
N LEU A 240 -7.30 10.84 -0.69
CA LEU A 240 -8.28 10.58 0.36
C LEU A 240 -8.31 9.08 0.65
N GLN A 241 -8.44 8.71 1.91
CA GLN A 241 -8.57 7.32 2.35
C GLN A 241 -9.87 7.15 3.12
N GLU A 242 -10.69 6.21 2.67
CA GLU A 242 -11.88 5.75 3.37
C GLU A 242 -11.82 4.22 3.51
N GLY A 243 -11.52 3.76 4.73
CA GLY A 243 -11.24 2.34 4.97
C GLY A 243 -10.02 1.86 4.16
N ASN A 244 -10.25 0.92 3.25
CA ASN A 244 -9.20 0.39 2.34
C ASN A 244 -9.30 0.97 0.92
N SER A 245 -10.19 1.95 0.70
CA SER A 245 -10.32 2.64 -0.57
C SER A 245 -9.52 3.93 -0.53
N PHE A 246 -8.74 4.16 -1.57
CA PHE A 246 -7.90 5.34 -1.76
C PHE A 246 -8.33 6.04 -3.03
N SER A 247 -8.41 7.37 -3.01
CA SER A 247 -8.76 8.16 -4.17
C SER A 247 -7.85 9.37 -4.31
N TYR A 248 -7.30 9.58 -5.50
CA TYR A 248 -6.51 10.76 -5.78
C TYR A 248 -7.40 12.01 -5.78
N LEU A 249 -6.89 13.13 -5.26
CA LEU A 249 -7.58 14.42 -5.41
C LEU A 249 -7.67 14.82 -6.89
N THR A 250 -6.63 14.50 -7.66
CA THR A 250 -6.59 14.69 -9.12
C THR A 250 -6.36 13.34 -9.79
N PRO A 251 -7.26 12.85 -10.66
CA PRO A 251 -7.07 11.60 -11.37
C PRO A 251 -5.76 11.57 -12.16
N ARG A 252 -5.10 10.42 -12.18
CA ARG A 252 -3.82 10.22 -12.84
C ARG A 252 -3.99 9.52 -14.17
N THR A 253 -3.29 9.99 -15.20
CA THR A 253 -3.32 9.35 -16.52
C THR A 253 -2.58 8.01 -16.47
N LEU A 254 -3.28 6.94 -16.84
CA LEU A 254 -2.69 5.61 -17.04
C LEU A 254 -2.17 5.45 -18.47
N ALA A 255 -2.99 5.86 -19.44
CA ALA A 255 -2.66 5.81 -20.86
C ALA A 255 -3.40 6.90 -21.62
N SER A 256 -2.83 7.36 -22.73
CA SER A 256 -3.44 8.35 -23.62
C SER A 256 -3.03 8.11 -25.06
N GLY A 257 -3.94 8.39 -25.99
CA GLY A 257 -3.69 8.22 -27.41
C GLY A 257 -4.09 6.83 -27.92
N ALA A 258 -3.66 6.51 -29.13
CA ALA A 258 -3.99 5.24 -29.78
C ALA A 258 -3.12 4.10 -29.25
N LEU A 259 -3.74 3.00 -28.85
CA LEU A 259 -3.10 1.75 -28.47
C LEU A 259 -3.54 0.67 -29.45
N ASN A 260 -2.59 0.09 -30.18
CA ASN A 260 -2.87 -0.93 -31.17
C ASN A 260 -2.53 -2.31 -30.59
N GLY A 261 -3.58 -3.05 -30.20
CA GLY A 261 -3.43 -4.32 -29.50
C GLY A 261 -2.99 -4.13 -28.04
N PHE A 262 -2.90 -5.25 -27.33
CA PHE A 262 -2.59 -5.29 -25.90
C PHE A 262 -1.18 -4.77 -25.61
N THR A 263 -1.12 -3.51 -25.18
CA THR A 263 0.12 -2.82 -24.82
C THR A 263 0.37 -2.94 -23.31
N PRO A 264 1.55 -3.39 -22.86
CA PRO A 264 1.87 -3.51 -21.44
C PRO A 264 1.99 -2.14 -20.77
N ILE A 265 1.34 -1.99 -19.62
CA ILE A 265 1.36 -0.80 -18.78
C ILE A 265 1.76 -1.21 -17.38
N ASP A 266 2.86 -0.63 -16.90
CA ASP A 266 3.33 -0.79 -15.53
C ASP A 266 2.53 0.12 -14.58
N LEU A 267 1.93 -0.47 -13.56
CA LEU A 267 1.11 0.24 -12.58
C LEU A 267 1.93 0.89 -11.45
N GLY A 268 3.25 0.67 -11.41
CA GLY A 268 4.11 1.08 -10.30
C GLY A 268 4.06 2.57 -9.91
N LEU A 269 3.63 3.44 -10.83
CA LEU A 269 3.44 4.87 -10.54
C LEU A 269 2.01 5.26 -10.18
N VAL A 270 1.00 4.42 -10.44
CA VAL A 270 -0.43 4.76 -10.27
C VAL A 270 -1.15 3.96 -9.19
N ALA A 271 -0.54 2.88 -8.71
CA ALA A 271 -1.07 2.07 -7.61
C ALA A 271 0.09 1.39 -6.86
N PRO A 272 -0.01 1.24 -5.53
CA PRO A 272 0.98 0.52 -4.74
C PRO A 272 0.90 -0.99 -4.98
N PRO A 273 1.94 -1.76 -4.60
CA PRO A 273 1.93 -3.21 -4.72
C PRO A 273 0.88 -3.93 -3.85
N THR A 274 0.28 -3.23 -2.89
CA THR A 274 -0.83 -3.69 -2.04
C THR A 274 -2.20 -3.58 -2.69
N ALA A 275 -2.33 -2.84 -3.78
CA ALA A 275 -3.59 -2.60 -4.44
C ALA A 275 -4.14 -3.90 -5.07
N LYS A 276 -5.41 -4.20 -4.80
CA LYS A 276 -6.16 -5.35 -5.32
C LYS A 276 -7.10 -4.98 -6.46
N ILE A 277 -7.69 -3.79 -6.37
CA ILE A 277 -8.63 -3.28 -7.36
C ILE A 277 -8.18 -1.89 -7.78
N LEU A 278 -8.09 -1.66 -9.08
CA LEU A 278 -7.84 -0.36 -9.67
C LEU A 278 -9.17 0.24 -10.13
N GLN A 279 -9.38 1.51 -9.81
CA GLN A 279 -10.60 2.23 -10.16
C GLN A 279 -10.26 3.41 -11.06
N GLY A 280 -10.94 3.48 -12.19
CA GLY A 280 -10.63 4.44 -13.24
C GLY A 280 -11.83 4.81 -14.07
N TYR A 281 -11.57 5.59 -15.12
CA TYR A 281 -12.50 5.81 -16.21
C TYR A 281 -11.76 5.98 -17.54
N GLY A 282 -12.39 5.52 -18.61
CA GLY A 282 -12.02 5.87 -19.98
C GLY A 282 -12.81 7.08 -20.44
N ALA A 283 -12.18 8.03 -21.14
CA ALA A 283 -12.85 9.17 -21.75
C ALA A 283 -12.30 9.42 -23.15
N ALA A 284 -13.16 9.83 -24.09
CA ALA A 284 -12.79 10.13 -25.45
C ALA A 284 -13.23 11.55 -25.83
N GLN A 285 -12.42 12.23 -26.66
CA GLN A 285 -12.70 13.58 -27.16
C GLN A 285 -13.31 13.54 -28.57
N GLY A 286 -13.98 14.62 -28.97
CA GLY A 286 -14.41 14.83 -30.36
C GLY A 286 -15.55 13.92 -30.84
N GLY A 287 -16.36 13.37 -29.92
CA GLY A 287 -17.46 12.46 -30.29
C GLY A 287 -17.01 11.06 -30.70
N ALA A 288 -15.79 10.67 -30.35
CA ALA A 288 -15.33 9.30 -30.51
C ALA A 288 -15.92 8.36 -29.43
N GLU A 289 -16.10 7.09 -29.78
CA GLU A 289 -16.45 6.04 -28.80
C GLU A 289 -15.28 5.80 -27.83
N VAL A 290 -15.62 5.49 -26.58
CA VAL A 290 -14.65 4.95 -25.63
C VAL A 290 -14.61 3.44 -25.83
N LYS A 291 -13.47 2.91 -26.25
CA LYS A 291 -13.18 1.48 -26.38
C LYS A 291 -12.02 1.15 -25.48
N LEU A 292 -12.19 0.28 -24.49
CA LEU A 292 -11.12 -0.11 -23.59
C LEU A 292 -11.24 -1.60 -23.29
N ALA A 293 -10.23 -2.36 -23.66
CA ALA A 293 -10.02 -3.70 -23.16
C ALA A 293 -8.82 -3.71 -22.22
N ILE A 294 -8.98 -4.35 -21.07
CA ILE A 294 -7.92 -4.60 -20.09
C ILE A 294 -7.67 -6.10 -20.07
N SER A 295 -6.41 -6.52 -20.17
CA SER A 295 -5.98 -7.90 -20.05
C SER A 295 -4.90 -8.05 -18.97
N HIS A 296 -4.83 -9.22 -18.34
CA HIS A 296 -3.80 -9.52 -17.34
C HIS A 296 -2.56 -10.18 -17.95
N ASP A 297 -2.71 -10.80 -19.12
CA ASP A 297 -1.68 -11.59 -19.79
C ASP A 297 -1.34 -11.11 -21.22
N GLY A 298 -2.11 -10.14 -21.72
CA GLY A 298 -1.97 -9.59 -23.06
C GLY A 298 -2.56 -10.46 -24.16
N THR A 299 -3.29 -11.53 -23.82
CA THR A 299 -3.86 -12.47 -24.80
C THR A 299 -5.38 -12.40 -24.85
N ALA A 300 -6.05 -12.29 -23.71
CA ALA A 300 -7.50 -12.24 -23.61
C ALA A 300 -7.98 -11.08 -22.72
N PRO A 301 -9.09 -10.42 -23.06
CA PRO A 301 -9.64 -9.34 -22.24
C PRO A 301 -10.17 -9.90 -20.92
N ALA A 302 -9.69 -9.35 -19.81
CA ALA A 302 -10.25 -9.52 -18.48
C ALA A 302 -11.41 -8.55 -18.21
N LEU A 303 -11.40 -7.38 -18.87
CA LEU A 303 -12.48 -6.40 -18.82
C LEU A 303 -12.62 -5.72 -20.19
N ILE A 304 -13.85 -5.49 -20.62
CA ILE A 304 -14.16 -4.67 -21.79
C ILE A 304 -15.12 -3.57 -21.36
N VAL A 305 -14.78 -2.33 -21.71
CA VAL A 305 -15.60 -1.14 -21.52
C VAL A 305 -15.78 -0.51 -22.88
N HIS A 306 -17.03 -0.44 -23.32
CA HIS A 306 -17.40 0.19 -24.59
C HIS A 306 -18.65 1.04 -24.36
N GLY A 307 -18.63 2.28 -24.86
CA GLY A 307 -19.80 3.12 -24.83
C GLY A 307 -19.85 4.09 -26.00
N ALA A 308 -21.08 4.43 -26.35
CA ALA A 308 -21.41 5.33 -27.43
C ALA A 308 -20.91 6.76 -27.11
N PRO A 309 -20.59 7.57 -28.13
CA PRO A 309 -20.19 8.94 -27.90
C PRO A 309 -21.35 9.74 -27.29
N PRO A 310 -21.08 10.66 -26.36
CA PRO A 310 -22.12 11.57 -25.87
C PRO A 310 -22.69 12.36 -27.05
N SER A 311 -24.01 12.52 -27.11
CA SER A 311 -24.72 13.16 -28.22
C SER A 311 -24.58 14.71 -28.24
N GLY A 312 -23.47 15.27 -27.73
CA GLY A 312 -23.24 16.71 -27.60
C GLY A 312 -21.77 17.08 -27.38
N THR A 313 -21.47 18.38 -27.38
CA THR A 313 -20.12 18.92 -27.15
C THR A 313 -19.58 18.52 -25.77
N PHE A 314 -18.35 18.00 -25.71
CA PHE A 314 -17.70 17.52 -24.48
C PHE A 314 -17.65 18.61 -23.39
N ARG A 315 -18.31 18.38 -22.25
CA ARG A 315 -18.23 19.22 -21.03
C ARG A 315 -17.67 18.40 -19.86
N GLY A 316 -16.35 18.40 -19.69
CA GLY A 316 -15.72 17.79 -18.51
C GLY A 316 -15.84 16.26 -18.45
N VAL A 317 -16.38 15.69 -17.37
CA VAL A 317 -16.46 14.23 -17.12
C VAL A 317 -17.69 13.59 -17.82
N GLN A 318 -18.58 14.37 -18.46
CA GLN A 318 -19.72 13.83 -19.20
C GLN A 318 -19.26 13.05 -20.44
N GLY A 319 -19.54 11.73 -20.45
CA GLY A 319 -19.08 10.79 -21.48
C GLY A 319 -17.92 9.88 -21.04
N ALA A 320 -17.43 10.02 -19.80
CA ALA A 320 -16.49 9.08 -19.21
C ALA A 320 -17.20 7.76 -18.83
N LEU A 321 -16.57 6.62 -19.12
CA LEU A 321 -17.04 5.31 -18.72
C LEU A 321 -16.20 4.80 -17.55
N PRO A 322 -16.78 4.65 -16.35
CA PRO A 322 -16.06 4.15 -15.20
C PRO A 322 -15.69 2.69 -15.38
N PHE A 323 -14.58 2.28 -14.78
CA PHE A 323 -14.18 0.89 -14.73
C PHE A 323 -13.56 0.55 -13.37
N SER A 324 -13.62 -0.74 -13.06
CA SER A 324 -12.99 -1.34 -11.89
C SER A 324 -12.37 -2.65 -12.34
N CYS A 325 -11.06 -2.83 -12.18
CA CYS A 325 -10.37 -4.04 -12.58
C CYS A 325 -9.49 -4.59 -11.47
N GLN A 326 -9.33 -5.92 -11.43
CA GLN A 326 -8.40 -6.54 -10.50
C GLN A 326 -6.96 -6.26 -10.92
N ILE A 327 -6.06 -6.11 -9.95
CA ILE A 327 -4.63 -5.95 -10.20
C ILE A 327 -3.97 -7.32 -10.06
N PRO A 328 -3.38 -7.88 -11.13
CA PRO A 328 -2.72 -9.17 -11.06
C PRO A 328 -1.39 -9.05 -10.30
N ASN A 329 -0.90 -10.19 -9.79
CA ASN A 329 0.45 -10.29 -9.25
C ASN A 329 1.46 -9.90 -10.35
N GLY A 330 2.27 -8.87 -10.10
CA GLY A 330 3.25 -8.37 -11.06
C GLY A 330 3.03 -6.91 -11.49
N HIS A 331 1.89 -6.30 -11.14
CA HIS A 331 1.60 -4.87 -11.37
C HIS A 331 1.71 -4.42 -12.83
N VAL A 332 1.55 -5.33 -13.78
CA VAL A 332 1.44 -5.01 -15.19
C VAL A 332 0.03 -5.38 -15.65
N VAL A 333 -0.60 -4.47 -16.38
CA VAL A 333 -1.84 -4.74 -17.11
C VAL A 333 -1.63 -4.40 -18.57
N TYR A 334 -2.39 -5.03 -19.44
CA TYR A 334 -2.32 -4.76 -20.87
C TYR A 334 -3.57 -4.02 -21.30
N LEU A 335 -3.39 -2.90 -21.99
CA LEU A 335 -4.48 -2.07 -22.48
C LEU A 335 -4.56 -2.13 -24.00
N ASP A 336 -5.78 -2.22 -24.52
CA ASP A 336 -6.10 -2.03 -25.93
C ASP A 336 -7.30 -1.07 -26.01
N ASN A 337 -7.24 -0.10 -26.92
CA ASN A 337 -8.36 0.81 -27.18
C ASN A 337 -8.86 0.77 -28.64
N GLY A 338 -8.50 -0.28 -29.37
CA GLY A 338 -8.85 -0.43 -30.78
C GLY A 338 -8.24 0.67 -31.64
N ASN A 339 -7.03 1.14 -31.28
CA ASN A 339 -6.29 2.19 -31.97
C ASN A 339 -7.04 3.55 -32.00
N SER A 340 -7.72 3.93 -30.92
CA SER A 340 -8.48 5.19 -30.82
C SER A 340 -7.58 6.37 -30.37
N PRO A 341 -7.27 7.37 -31.25
CA PRO A 341 -6.26 8.40 -30.98
C PRO A 341 -6.68 9.48 -29.97
N HIS A 342 -7.98 9.60 -29.68
CA HIS A 342 -8.53 10.67 -28.83
C HIS A 342 -9.03 10.19 -27.48
N GLN A 343 -8.56 9.02 -27.04
CA GLN A 343 -8.94 8.41 -25.77
C GLN A 343 -7.88 8.63 -24.69
N ARG A 344 -8.34 8.81 -23.45
CA ARG A 344 -7.53 8.80 -22.24
C ARG A 344 -8.12 7.81 -21.24
N VAL A 345 -7.25 7.10 -20.54
CA VAL A 345 -7.59 6.20 -19.44
C VAL A 345 -6.99 6.81 -18.19
N ASN A 346 -7.83 7.16 -17.22
CA ASN A 346 -7.41 7.78 -15.97
C ASN A 346 -7.75 6.88 -14.79
N ILE A 347 -6.88 6.88 -13.78
CA ILE A 347 -7.08 6.26 -12.48
C ILE A 347 -7.47 7.33 -11.49
N TRP A 348 -8.58 7.12 -10.80
CA TRP A 348 -9.00 8.00 -9.73
C TRP A 348 -8.78 7.36 -8.36
N GLY A 349 -8.53 6.05 -8.28
CA GLY A 349 -8.30 5.39 -6.99
C GLY A 349 -7.94 3.92 -7.08
N TRP A 350 -7.75 3.30 -5.92
CA TRP A 350 -7.53 1.87 -5.75
C TRP A 350 -8.10 1.36 -4.43
N THR A 351 -8.24 0.04 -4.31
CA THR A 351 -8.63 -0.63 -3.07
C THR A 351 -7.59 -1.67 -2.66
N GLU A 352 -7.29 -1.74 -1.36
CA GLU A 352 -6.33 -2.67 -0.73
C GLU A 352 -6.94 -3.86 0.02
#